data_AF-A0A965RR66-F1
#
_entry.id   AF-A0A965RR66-F1
#
_cell.length_a   1.000
_cell.length_b   1.000
_cell.length_c   1.000
_cell.angle_alpha   90.00
_cell.angle_beta   90.00
_cell.angle_gamma   90.00
#
_symmetry.space_group_name_H-M   'P 1'
#
loop_
_entity.id
_entity.type
_entity.pdbx_description
1 polymer ?
#
loop_
_entity_poly.entity_id
_entity_poly.type
_entity_poly.pdbx_seq_one_letter_code
_entity_poly.pdbx_strand_id
1 'polypeptide(L)'
;MLLLMGSLFAFKRYTAFPNVRMLIPLIGTALIILFASPNNLIGKVLCSRPLVGIGLISYSGYLWHQPIFAFARHMLLREPSTEAYVLLIILNFILSFFSWKFIEQPFRNQFFLSRKQIFSGAAIFTLVFLLLGLLGISQSGYPQRFGGRVSKIEEALTAAGRNSSAISGKKRQQFDPSKSGAVESFISDWKDYITQPSSLIPLPLAIFGSSHGADIQSALERMGYEPLGLFGSGCSIKPEQMTPACIQLAQALKRAMKKEG
;
A
#
# COMPACT_ATOMS: atom_id res chain seq x y z
N MET A 1 -13.32 29.13 8.40
CA MET A 1 -13.89 28.67 7.10
C MET A 1 -13.02 29.06 5.91
N LEU A 2 -12.61 30.32 5.76
CA LEU A 2 -11.79 30.77 4.64
C LEU A 2 -10.45 30.03 4.51
N LEU A 3 -9.77 29.74 5.64
CA LEU A 3 -8.56 28.90 5.67
C LEU A 3 -8.81 27.46 5.20
N LEU A 4 -9.93 26.85 5.57
CA LEU A 4 -10.29 25.49 5.15
C LEU A 4 -10.61 25.43 3.66
N MET A 5 -11.45 26.36 3.20
CA MET A 5 -11.81 26.51 1.79
C MET A 5 -10.58 26.79 0.93
N GLY A 6 -9.71 27.72 1.35
CA GLY A 6 -8.45 28.00 0.68
C GLY A 6 -7.52 26.79 0.60
N SER A 7 -7.49 25.95 1.64
CA SER A 7 -6.72 24.69 1.64
C SER A 7 -7.23 23.72 0.57
N LEU A 8 -8.54 23.58 0.38
CA LEU A 8 -9.12 22.67 -0.62
C LEU A 8 -8.68 22.99 -2.04
N PHE A 9 -8.50 24.28 -2.37
CA PHE A 9 -8.03 24.71 -3.69
C PHE A 9 -6.49 24.75 -3.79
N ALA A 10 -5.79 24.94 -2.67
CA ALA A 10 -4.33 25.02 -2.64
C ALA A 10 -3.65 23.64 -2.67
N PHE A 11 -4.28 22.59 -2.14
CA PHE A 11 -3.72 21.23 -2.16
C PHE A 11 -3.95 20.56 -3.53
N LYS A 12 -2.89 20.50 -4.35
CA LYS A 12 -2.85 19.73 -5.59
C LYS A 12 -2.35 18.30 -5.32
N ARG A 13 -2.70 17.35 -6.20
CA ARG A 13 -2.37 15.90 -6.12
C ARG A 13 -0.88 15.56 -5.87
N TYR A 14 0.04 16.51 -6.02
CA TYR A 14 1.49 16.34 -5.88
C TYR A 14 2.11 17.11 -4.70
N THR A 15 1.34 17.52 -3.69
CA THR A 15 1.96 18.03 -2.47
C THR A 15 2.64 16.87 -1.72
N ALA A 16 3.98 16.87 -1.74
CA ALA A 16 4.79 15.92 -0.99
C ALA A 16 4.35 15.88 0.48
N PHE A 17 4.19 14.68 1.02
CA PHE A 17 3.94 14.44 2.44
C PHE A 17 5.26 14.04 3.11
N PRO A 18 5.61 14.57 4.29
CA PRO A 18 4.94 15.61 5.08
C PRO A 18 5.27 17.05 4.64
N ASN A 19 4.37 18.01 4.86
CA ASN A 19 4.52 19.41 4.43
C ASN A 19 3.86 20.37 5.42
N VAL A 20 4.61 21.43 5.80
CA VAL A 20 4.19 22.48 6.75
C VAL A 20 2.88 23.16 6.32
N ARG A 21 2.54 23.16 5.03
CA ARG A 21 1.26 23.69 4.53
C ARG A 21 0.03 22.98 5.11
N MET A 22 0.16 21.76 5.66
CA MET A 22 -0.92 21.09 6.39
C MET A 22 -1.30 21.74 7.72
N LEU A 23 -0.46 22.63 8.27
CA LEU A 23 -0.81 23.40 9.45
C LEU A 23 -2.00 24.35 9.19
N ILE A 24 -2.17 24.79 7.94
CA ILE A 24 -3.22 25.72 7.53
C ILE A 24 -4.63 25.16 7.82
N PRO A 25 -5.01 23.95 7.33
CA PRO A 25 -6.30 23.37 7.69
C PRO A 25 -6.41 22.96 9.16
N LEU A 26 -5.30 22.62 9.83
CA LEU A 26 -5.29 22.32 11.27
C LEU A 26 -5.68 23.55 12.09
N ILE A 27 -5.01 24.68 11.87
CA ILE A 27 -5.31 25.96 12.53
C ILE A 27 -6.72 26.41 12.18
N GLY A 28 -7.13 26.27 10.92
CA GLY A 28 -8.50 26.57 10.49
C GLY A 28 -9.56 25.77 11.25
N THR A 29 -9.31 24.49 11.48
CA THR A 29 -10.19 23.61 12.28
C THR A 29 -10.19 23.99 13.76
N ALA A 30 -9.01 24.23 14.35
CA ALA A 30 -8.86 24.62 15.74
C ALA A 30 -9.61 25.93 16.06
N LEU A 31 -9.49 26.94 15.17
CA LEU A 31 -10.23 28.19 15.30
C LEU A 31 -11.74 27.98 15.21
N ILE A 32 -12.23 27.08 14.36
CA ILE A 32 -13.66 26.76 14.31
C ILE A 32 -14.10 26.10 15.61
N ILE A 33 -13.35 25.15 16.15
CA ILE A 33 -13.71 24.48 17.41
C ILE A 33 -13.72 25.48 18.59
N LEU A 34 -12.76 26.40 18.65
CA LEU A 34 -12.65 27.39 19.73
C LEU A 34 -13.72 28.48 19.67
N PHE A 35 -14.09 28.94 18.47
CA PHE A 35 -14.98 30.10 18.29
C PHE A 35 -16.38 29.72 17.76
N ALA A 36 -16.67 28.44 17.55
CA ALA A 36 -18.01 27.99 17.19
C ALA A 36 -18.96 28.16 18.39
N SER A 37 -19.91 29.06 18.23
CA SER A 37 -21.02 29.25 19.17
C SER A 37 -22.35 29.05 18.44
N PRO A 38 -23.38 28.48 19.09
CA PRO A 38 -24.72 28.31 18.49
C PRO A 38 -25.40 29.63 18.10
N ASN A 39 -24.92 30.78 18.60
CA ASN A 39 -25.40 32.10 18.18
C ASN A 39 -24.84 32.57 16.84
N ASN A 40 -23.78 31.95 16.32
CA ASN A 40 -23.14 32.35 15.08
C ASN A 40 -23.68 31.53 13.91
N LEU A 41 -23.82 32.12 12.71
CA LEU A 41 -24.31 31.43 11.50
C LEU A 41 -23.56 30.12 11.24
N ILE A 42 -22.24 30.12 11.42
CA ILE A 42 -21.38 28.95 11.24
C ILE A 42 -21.71 27.85 12.25
N GLY A 43 -21.96 28.21 13.52
CA GLY A 43 -22.39 27.27 14.54
C GLY A 43 -23.77 26.67 14.23
N LYS A 44 -24.72 27.50 13.77
CA LYS A 44 -26.05 27.00 13.35
C LYS A 44 -25.99 25.99 12.20
N VAL A 45 -25.13 26.25 11.20
CA VAL A 45 -24.94 25.32 10.09
C VAL A 45 -24.28 24.01 10.57
N LEU A 46 -23.22 24.10 11.38
CA LEU A 46 -22.51 22.93 11.89
C LEU A 46 -23.35 22.09 12.86
N CYS A 47 -24.23 22.72 13.64
CA CYS A 47 -25.15 22.04 14.54
C CYS A 47 -26.44 21.56 13.85
N SER A 48 -26.56 21.71 12.53
CA SER A 48 -27.73 21.21 11.81
C SER A 48 -27.83 19.69 11.91
N ARG A 49 -29.05 19.18 12.11
CA ARG A 49 -29.34 17.74 12.21
C ARG A 49 -28.70 16.88 11.11
N PRO A 50 -28.70 17.25 9.82
CA PRO A 50 -28.06 16.42 8.80
C PRO A 50 -26.54 16.38 8.92
N LEU A 51 -25.87 17.50 9.22
CA LEU A 51 -24.41 17.52 9.37
C LEU A 51 -23.96 16.73 10.61
N VAL A 52 -24.68 16.89 11.72
CA VAL A 52 -24.43 16.10 12.93
C VAL A 52 -24.67 14.61 12.66
N GLY A 53 -25.71 14.26 11.92
CA GLY A 53 -26.00 12.89 11.50
C GLY A 53 -24.85 12.26 10.70
N ILE A 54 -24.29 12.99 9.74
CA ILE A 54 -23.10 12.55 8.99
C ILE A 54 -21.90 12.38 9.92
N GLY A 55 -21.69 13.31 10.86
CA GLY A 55 -20.64 13.23 11.87
C GLY A 55 -20.76 11.97 12.73
N LEU A 56 -21.99 11.59 13.14
CA LEU A 56 -22.24 10.41 13.96
C LEU A 56 -21.88 9.11 13.24
N ILE A 57 -22.15 8.99 11.94
CA ILE A 57 -21.80 7.79 11.16
C ILE A 57 -20.36 7.81 10.62
N SER A 58 -19.65 8.94 10.73
CA SER A 58 -18.35 9.14 10.10
C SER A 58 -17.29 8.15 10.58
N TYR A 59 -17.31 7.79 11.86
CA TYR A 59 -16.38 6.81 12.42
C TYR A 59 -16.61 5.42 11.83
N SER A 60 -17.87 4.96 11.83
CA SER A 60 -18.24 3.71 11.19
C SER A 60 -17.89 3.69 9.69
N GLY A 61 -18.10 4.80 8.97
CA GLY A 61 -17.71 4.88 7.55
C GLY A 61 -16.22 4.92 7.29
N TYR A 62 -15.44 5.47 8.22
CA TYR A 62 -13.99 5.36 8.16
C TYR A 62 -13.51 3.90 8.26
N LEU A 63 -14.19 3.06 9.04
CA LEU A 63 -13.83 1.63 9.13
C LEU A 63 -14.16 0.86 7.84
N TRP A 64 -15.33 1.11 7.25
CA TRP A 64 -15.83 0.33 6.12
C TRP A 64 -15.31 0.77 4.75
N HIS A 65 -14.93 2.04 4.56
CA HIS A 65 -14.53 2.50 3.23
C HIS A 65 -13.26 1.77 2.73
N GLN A 66 -12.23 1.62 3.57
CA GLN A 66 -10.98 0.94 3.19
C GLN A 66 -11.20 -0.49 2.68
N PRO A 67 -11.85 -1.40 3.43
CA PRO A 67 -12.08 -2.76 2.95
C PRO A 67 -12.94 -2.79 1.69
N ILE A 68 -14.03 -2.01 1.63
CA ILE A 68 -14.91 -1.97 0.44
C ILE A 68 -14.12 -1.59 -0.82
N PHE A 69 -13.35 -0.50 -0.76
CA PHE A 69 -12.55 -0.04 -1.91
C PHE A 69 -11.33 -0.94 -2.19
N ALA A 70 -10.76 -1.60 -1.18
CA ALA A 70 -9.69 -2.58 -1.38
C ALA A 70 -10.20 -3.82 -2.11
N PHE A 71 -11.31 -4.41 -1.65
CA PHE A 71 -11.93 -5.58 -2.27
C PHE A 71 -12.42 -5.27 -3.68
N ALA A 72 -13.05 -4.11 -3.91
CA ALA A 72 -13.47 -3.70 -5.24
C ALA A 72 -12.29 -3.65 -6.23
N ARG A 73 -11.14 -3.10 -5.82
CA ARG A 73 -9.92 -3.04 -6.65
C ARG A 73 -9.24 -4.40 -6.85
N HIS A 74 -9.45 -5.35 -5.95
CA HIS A 74 -8.93 -6.71 -6.12
C HIS A 74 -9.80 -7.56 -7.05
N MET A 75 -11.13 -7.40 -6.97
CA MET A 75 -12.07 -8.14 -7.81
C MET A 75 -12.09 -7.60 -9.24
N LEU A 76 -12.10 -6.27 -9.39
CA LEU A 76 -11.99 -5.62 -10.68
C LEU A 76 -10.48 -5.42 -10.92
N LEU A 77 -9.85 -6.30 -11.71
CA LEU A 77 -8.45 -6.20 -12.15
C LEU A 77 -8.13 -4.91 -12.96
N ARG A 78 -9.07 -3.95 -12.99
CA ARG A 78 -9.04 -2.65 -13.65
C ARG A 78 -9.64 -1.61 -12.70
N GLU A 79 -9.26 -0.34 -12.86
CA GLU A 79 -9.87 0.74 -12.08
C GLU A 79 -11.42 0.72 -12.21
N PRO A 80 -12.15 0.83 -11.09
CA PRO A 80 -13.61 0.86 -11.12
C PRO A 80 -14.13 2.02 -11.99
N SER A 81 -15.21 1.79 -12.73
CA SER A 81 -15.91 2.86 -13.45
C SER A 81 -16.49 3.89 -12.47
N THR A 82 -16.76 5.11 -12.94
CA THR A 82 -17.39 6.16 -12.13
C THR A 82 -18.70 5.70 -11.48
N GLU A 83 -19.49 4.93 -12.23
CA GLU A 83 -20.74 4.32 -11.75
C GLU A 83 -20.49 3.34 -10.59
N ALA A 84 -19.46 2.48 -10.72
CA ALA A 84 -19.08 1.56 -9.67
C ALA A 84 -18.62 2.32 -8.41
N TYR A 85 -17.88 3.41 -8.55
CA TYR A 85 -17.49 4.25 -7.41
C TYR A 85 -18.70 4.84 -6.68
N VAL A 86 -19.70 5.36 -7.41
CA VAL A 86 -20.92 5.88 -6.81
C VAL A 86 -21.66 4.78 -6.03
N LEU A 87 -21.77 3.59 -6.61
CA LEU A 87 -22.41 2.45 -5.96
C LEU A 87 -21.66 2.02 -4.68
N LEU A 88 -20.33 1.98 -4.72
CA LEU A 88 -19.48 1.65 -3.57
C LEU A 88 -19.58 2.69 -2.46
N ILE A 89 -19.70 3.98 -2.80
CA ILE A 89 -19.93 5.05 -1.83
C ILE A 89 -21.29 4.87 -1.14
N ILE A 90 -22.34 4.61 -1.92
CA ILE A 90 -23.68 4.35 -1.36
C ILE A 90 -23.65 3.13 -0.44
N LEU A 91 -23.00 2.05 -0.88
CA LEU A 91 -22.81 0.85 -0.08
C LEU A 91 -22.07 1.15 1.23
N ASN A 92 -21.00 1.94 1.17
CA ASN A 92 -20.27 2.38 2.35
C ASN A 92 -21.17 3.15 3.33
N PHE A 93 -21.97 4.11 2.85
CA PHE A 93 -22.91 4.85 3.71
C PHE A 93 -23.95 3.94 4.36
N ILE A 94 -24.49 2.97 3.63
CA ILE A 94 -25.43 1.98 4.15
C ILE A 94 -24.76 1.16 5.26
N LEU A 95 -23.59 0.56 4.99
CA LEU A 95 -22.87 -0.22 5.99
C LEU A 95 -22.45 0.62 7.20
N SER A 96 -22.06 1.87 6.98
CA SER A 96 -21.73 2.83 8.05
C SER A 96 -22.91 3.07 8.96
N PHE A 97 -24.11 3.28 8.40
CA PHE A 97 -25.32 3.51 9.17
C PHE A 97 -25.73 2.28 9.99
N PHE A 98 -25.68 1.09 9.39
CA PHE A 98 -25.96 -0.16 10.09
C PHE A 98 -24.94 -0.42 11.21
N SER A 99 -23.65 -0.26 10.91
CA SER A 99 -22.56 -0.39 11.89
C SER A 99 -22.74 0.59 13.04
N TRP A 100 -23.04 1.85 12.74
CA TRP A 100 -23.28 2.87 13.76
C TRP A 100 -24.48 2.51 14.65
N LYS A 101 -25.59 2.08 14.06
CA LYS A 101 -26.83 1.80 14.81
C LYS A 101 -26.76 0.50 15.62
N PHE A 102 -26.14 -0.54 15.10
CA PHE A 102 -26.16 -1.88 15.72
C PHE A 102 -24.88 -2.26 16.46
N ILE A 103 -23.75 -1.60 16.16
CA ILE A 103 -22.47 -1.87 16.82
C ILE A 103 -22.07 -0.65 17.66
N GLU A 104 -22.00 0.53 17.08
CA GLU A 104 -21.46 1.69 17.80
C GLU A 104 -22.41 2.18 18.92
N GLN A 105 -23.70 2.33 18.64
CA GLN A 105 -24.69 2.79 19.63
C GLN A 105 -24.82 1.86 20.85
N PRO A 106 -24.96 0.53 20.71
CA PRO A 106 -25.09 -0.37 21.86
C PRO A 106 -23.83 -0.40 22.72
N PHE A 107 -22.64 -0.35 22.10
CA PHE A 107 -21.38 -0.37 22.84
C PHE A 107 -21.05 0.99 23.48
N ARG A 108 -21.59 2.09 22.95
CA ARG A 108 -21.48 3.42 23.56
C ARG A 108 -22.38 3.59 24.79
N ASN A 109 -23.49 2.87 24.83
CA ASN A 109 -24.36 2.83 26.00
C ASN A 109 -23.82 1.84 27.04
N GLN A 110 -23.20 2.39 28.09
CA GLN A 110 -22.61 1.68 29.23
C GLN A 110 -23.55 0.71 30.00
N PHE A 111 -24.85 0.71 29.68
CA PHE A 111 -25.85 -0.17 30.29
C PHE A 111 -25.97 -1.54 29.61
N PHE A 112 -25.46 -1.72 28.39
CA PHE A 112 -25.65 -2.95 27.63
C PHE A 112 -24.57 -4.00 27.88
N LEU A 113 -23.33 -3.58 28.17
CA LEU A 113 -22.20 -4.48 28.35
C LEU A 113 -21.30 -4.00 29.49
N SER A 114 -20.98 -4.90 30.42
CA SER A 114 -20.00 -4.61 31.46
C SER A 114 -18.61 -4.51 30.86
N ARG A 115 -17.77 -3.61 31.37
CA ARG A 115 -16.36 -3.47 30.95
C ARG A 115 -15.63 -4.82 30.96
N LYS A 116 -15.92 -5.68 31.93
CA LYS A 116 -15.32 -7.03 32.03
C LYS A 116 -15.67 -7.91 30.84
N GLN A 117 -16.90 -7.84 30.33
CA GLN A 117 -17.36 -8.62 29.16
C GLN A 117 -16.71 -8.11 27.86
N ILE A 118 -16.50 -6.80 27.74
CA ILE A 118 -15.81 -6.22 26.59
C ILE A 118 -14.35 -6.66 26.56
N PHE A 119 -13.64 -6.54 27.70
CA PHE A 119 -12.24 -6.94 27.78
C PHE A 119 -12.04 -8.45 27.62
N SER A 120 -12.93 -9.28 28.21
CA SER A 120 -12.86 -10.74 28.01
C SER A 120 -13.15 -11.14 26.57
N GLY A 121 -14.16 -10.53 25.95
CA GLY A 121 -14.47 -10.74 24.53
C GLY A 121 -13.31 -10.35 23.62
N ALA A 122 -12.70 -9.18 23.84
CA ALA A 122 -11.54 -8.73 23.09
C ALA A 122 -10.32 -9.65 23.28
N ALA A 123 -10.08 -10.15 24.50
CA ALA A 123 -9.00 -11.09 24.78
C ALA A 123 -9.21 -12.43 24.06
N ILE A 124 -10.44 -12.97 24.08
CA ILE A 124 -10.78 -14.19 23.34
C ILE A 124 -10.60 -13.97 21.84
N PHE A 125 -11.09 -12.85 21.30
CA PHE A 125 -10.97 -12.56 19.88
C PHE A 125 -9.51 -12.43 19.44
N THR A 126 -8.69 -11.76 20.25
CA THR A 126 -7.24 -11.64 20.03
C THR A 126 -6.57 -13.00 20.07
N LEU A 127 -6.93 -13.85 21.04
CA LEU A 127 -6.38 -15.19 21.16
C LEU A 127 -6.75 -16.07 19.95
N VAL A 128 -7.99 -15.98 19.47
CA VAL A 128 -8.43 -16.70 18.26
C VAL A 128 -7.65 -16.24 17.03
N PHE A 129 -7.48 -14.93 16.83
CA PHE A 129 -6.68 -14.41 15.71
C PHE A 129 -5.21 -14.80 15.80
N LEU A 130 -4.65 -14.82 17.02
CA LEU A 130 -3.28 -15.23 17.26
C LEU A 130 -3.09 -16.72 16.96
N LEU A 131 -4.04 -17.57 17.40
CA LEU A 131 -4.04 -19.00 17.08
C LEU A 131 -4.17 -19.24 15.58
N LEU A 132 -5.09 -18.55 14.89
CA LEU A 132 -5.23 -18.63 13.44
C LEU A 132 -3.94 -18.19 12.72
N GLY A 133 -3.31 -17.11 13.19
CA GLY A 133 -2.03 -16.64 12.67
C GLY A 133 -0.91 -17.66 12.87
N LEU A 134 -0.80 -18.26 14.05
CA LEU A 134 0.20 -19.30 14.35
C LEU A 134 -0.02 -20.57 13.51
N LEU A 135 -1.27 -20.99 13.34
CA LEU A 135 -1.62 -22.11 12.45
C LEU A 135 -1.25 -21.79 11.00
N GLY A 136 -1.49 -20.56 10.54
CA GLY A 136 -1.08 -20.10 9.22
C GLY A 136 0.44 -20.12 9.04
N ILE A 137 1.22 -19.69 10.04
CA ILE A 137 2.69 -19.75 9.98
C ILE A 137 3.18 -21.20 9.95
N SER A 138 2.59 -22.07 10.78
CA SER A 138 2.96 -23.49 10.84
C SER A 138 2.71 -24.22 9.52
N GLN A 139 1.74 -23.78 8.71
CA GLN A 139 1.43 -24.35 7.40
C GLN A 139 2.18 -23.66 6.25
N SER A 140 3.15 -22.78 6.55
CA SER A 140 3.82 -21.92 5.55
C SER A 140 2.81 -21.12 4.69
N GLY A 141 1.74 -20.65 5.33
CA GLY A 141 0.60 -19.99 4.71
C GLY A 141 -0.55 -20.94 4.40
N TYR A 142 -1.37 -20.55 3.42
CA TYR A 142 -2.47 -21.37 2.88
C TYR A 142 -2.21 -21.61 1.39
N PRO A 143 -1.24 -22.47 1.00
CA PRO A 143 -0.87 -22.68 -0.40
C PRO A 143 -2.01 -23.23 -1.26
N GLN A 144 -2.99 -23.87 -0.61
CA GLN A 144 -4.24 -24.32 -1.23
C GLN A 144 -5.11 -23.16 -1.77
N ARG A 145 -4.83 -21.90 -1.38
CA ARG A 145 -5.54 -20.72 -1.89
C ARG A 145 -5.26 -20.44 -3.37
N PHE A 146 -4.20 -21.02 -3.93
CA PHE A 146 -3.88 -20.90 -5.35
C PHE A 146 -3.96 -22.23 -6.07
N GLY A 147 -4.40 -22.22 -7.34
CA GLY A 147 -4.42 -23.41 -8.18
C GLY A 147 -3.03 -24.06 -8.31
N GLY A 148 -2.99 -25.38 -8.49
CA GLY A 148 -1.79 -26.22 -8.24
C GLY A 148 -0.48 -25.87 -8.98
N ARG A 149 -0.51 -25.02 -10.01
CA ARG A 149 0.72 -24.48 -10.64
C ARG A 149 1.29 -23.28 -9.87
N VAL A 150 0.43 -22.43 -9.32
CA VAL A 150 0.82 -21.22 -8.60
C VAL A 150 1.24 -21.55 -7.17
N SER A 151 0.66 -22.59 -6.55
CA SER A 151 1.08 -23.05 -5.22
C SER A 151 2.54 -23.50 -5.19
N LYS A 152 3.01 -24.23 -6.21
CA LYS A 152 4.41 -24.67 -6.33
C LYS A 152 5.38 -23.50 -6.51
N ILE A 153 4.98 -22.51 -7.29
CA ILE A 153 5.77 -21.29 -7.51
C ILE A 153 5.83 -20.46 -6.22
N GLU A 154 4.72 -20.34 -5.50
CA GLU A 154 4.67 -19.59 -4.23
C GLU A 154 5.43 -20.28 -3.10
N GLU A 155 5.41 -21.61 -3.04
CA GLU A 155 6.24 -22.39 -2.12
C GLU A 155 7.73 -22.16 -2.38
N ALA A 156 8.14 -22.21 -3.66
CA ALA A 156 9.51 -21.89 -4.08
C ALA A 156 9.89 -20.42 -3.76
N LEU A 157 8.99 -19.47 -3.98
CA LEU A 157 9.18 -18.04 -3.68
C LEU A 157 9.26 -17.77 -2.17
N THR A 158 8.42 -18.41 -1.36
CA THR A 158 8.41 -18.24 0.10
C THR A 158 9.67 -18.85 0.72
N ALA A 159 10.11 -20.00 0.21
CA ALA A 159 11.40 -20.58 0.56
C ALA A 159 12.55 -19.67 0.13
N ALA A 160 12.46 -18.99 -1.02
CA ALA A 160 13.42 -18.00 -1.50
C ALA A 160 13.48 -16.74 -0.64
N GLY A 161 12.32 -16.16 -0.29
CA GLY A 161 12.20 -14.97 0.53
C GLY A 161 12.79 -15.14 1.94
N ARG A 162 12.59 -16.30 2.59
CA ARG A 162 13.16 -16.59 3.92
C ARG A 162 14.69 -16.56 3.95
N ASN A 163 15.34 -16.92 2.84
CA ASN A 163 16.80 -16.87 2.68
C ASN A 163 17.28 -15.69 1.85
N SER A 164 16.37 -14.81 1.41
CA SER A 164 16.71 -13.63 0.61
C SER A 164 17.61 -12.67 1.40
N SER A 165 17.63 -12.71 2.73
CA SER A 165 18.62 -11.99 3.54
C SER A 165 20.08 -12.39 3.25
N ALA A 166 20.32 -13.62 2.75
CA ALA A 166 21.64 -14.08 2.32
C ALA A 166 21.98 -13.64 0.87
N ILE A 167 20.98 -13.31 0.05
CA ILE A 167 21.13 -12.90 -1.36
C ILE A 167 21.10 -11.36 -1.49
N SER A 168 20.25 -10.68 -0.72
CA SER A 168 20.13 -9.22 -0.56
C SER A 168 21.41 -8.57 -0.02
N GLY A 169 22.32 -9.36 0.56
CA GLY A 169 23.69 -8.92 0.88
C GLY A 169 24.52 -8.51 -0.34
N LYS A 170 24.16 -8.94 -1.56
CA LYS A 170 24.76 -8.43 -2.80
C LYS A 170 24.17 -7.06 -3.14
N LYS A 171 24.72 -6.01 -2.51
CA LYS A 171 24.47 -4.57 -2.78
C LYS A 171 24.51 -4.13 -4.26
N ARG A 172 24.83 -5.01 -5.22
CA ARG A 172 25.15 -4.68 -6.61
C ARG A 172 24.00 -4.91 -7.62
N GLN A 173 22.89 -5.53 -7.21
CA GLN A 173 21.76 -5.87 -8.12
C GLN A 173 20.57 -4.89 -8.02
N GLN A 174 20.56 -3.99 -7.03
CA GLN A 174 19.49 -3.02 -6.84
C GLN A 174 19.98 -1.59 -7.11
N PHE A 175 19.42 -0.96 -8.14
CA PHE A 175 19.56 0.45 -8.41
C PHE A 175 18.81 1.29 -7.36
N ASP A 176 19.56 1.90 -6.44
CA ASP A 176 19.03 2.84 -5.45
C ASP A 176 19.42 4.27 -5.84
N PRO A 177 18.49 5.09 -6.36
CA PRO A 177 18.78 6.46 -6.81
C PRO A 177 19.38 7.34 -5.71
N SER A 178 19.13 7.02 -4.43
CA SER A 178 19.64 7.77 -3.28
C SER A 178 21.09 7.43 -2.92
N LYS A 179 21.60 6.27 -3.36
CA LYS A 179 22.94 5.77 -3.04
C LYS A 179 23.87 5.72 -4.25
N SER A 180 23.36 5.41 -5.43
CA SER A 180 24.19 5.28 -6.64
C SER A 180 24.56 6.64 -7.26
N GLY A 181 23.80 7.71 -6.98
CA GLY A 181 24.09 9.08 -7.38
C GLY A 181 23.98 9.37 -8.90
N ALA A 182 24.30 8.39 -9.75
CA ALA A 182 24.24 8.43 -11.20
C ALA A 182 23.88 7.05 -11.77
N VAL A 183 23.23 7.02 -12.93
CA VAL A 183 22.93 5.78 -13.66
C VAL A 183 24.22 5.17 -14.22
N GLU A 184 25.19 6.00 -14.62
CA GLU A 184 26.44 5.51 -15.21
C GLU A 184 27.33 4.76 -14.21
N SER A 185 27.40 5.21 -12.95
CA SER A 185 28.16 4.53 -11.89
C SER A 185 27.60 3.13 -11.64
N PHE A 186 26.27 3.02 -11.55
CA PHE A 186 25.58 1.73 -11.42
C PHE A 186 25.86 0.81 -12.62
N ILE A 187 25.78 1.33 -13.85
CA ILE A 187 26.08 0.53 -15.06
C ILE A 187 27.54 0.05 -15.08
N SER A 188 28.48 0.87 -14.59
CA SER A 188 29.90 0.50 -14.50
C SER A 188 30.10 -0.64 -13.48
N ASP A 189 29.61 -0.48 -12.25
CA ASP A 189 29.71 -1.49 -11.20
C ASP A 189 29.03 -2.82 -11.60
N TRP A 190 27.99 -2.72 -12.42
CA TRP A 190 27.23 -3.84 -12.94
C TRP A 190 27.95 -4.59 -14.07
N LYS A 191 28.69 -3.91 -14.95
CA LYS A 191 29.53 -4.57 -15.97
C LYS A 191 30.61 -5.44 -15.32
N ASP A 192 31.18 -4.97 -14.22
CA ASP A 192 32.17 -5.72 -13.44
C ASP A 192 31.56 -6.93 -12.70
N TYR A 193 30.23 -6.97 -12.56
CA TYR A 193 29.50 -8.11 -11.98
C TYR A 193 29.24 -9.21 -13.01
N ILE A 194 28.70 -8.88 -14.18
CA ILE A 194 28.36 -9.85 -15.24
C ILE A 194 29.62 -10.58 -15.76
N THR A 195 30.77 -9.92 -15.67
CA THR A 195 32.05 -10.49 -16.10
C THR A 195 32.67 -11.46 -15.09
N GLN A 196 32.10 -11.58 -13.87
CA GLN A 196 32.57 -12.56 -12.89
C GLN A 196 32.04 -13.95 -13.23
N PRO A 197 32.88 -15.00 -13.17
CA PRO A 197 32.44 -16.36 -13.41
C PRO A 197 31.45 -16.79 -12.32
N SER A 198 30.24 -17.16 -12.72
CA SER A 198 29.23 -17.71 -11.84
C SER A 198 29.11 -19.23 -12.04
N SER A 199 28.72 -19.93 -10.98
CA SER A 199 28.40 -21.37 -11.03
C SER A 199 26.96 -21.65 -11.50
N LEU A 200 26.22 -20.61 -11.91
CA LEU A 200 24.82 -20.69 -12.33
C LEU A 200 24.72 -20.72 -13.85
N ILE A 201 23.64 -21.28 -14.38
CA ILE A 201 23.39 -21.33 -15.82
C ILE A 201 23.00 -19.92 -16.28
N PRO A 202 23.76 -19.28 -17.17
CA PRO A 202 23.42 -17.94 -17.66
C PRO A 202 22.07 -17.99 -18.38
N LEU A 203 21.13 -17.15 -17.96
CA LEU A 203 19.81 -17.05 -18.58
C LEU A 203 19.73 -15.70 -19.30
N PRO A 204 19.46 -15.68 -20.62
CA PRO A 204 19.29 -14.43 -21.38
C PRO A 204 17.90 -13.81 -21.10
N LEU A 205 17.58 -13.63 -19.82
CA LEU A 205 16.33 -13.07 -19.34
C LEU A 205 16.64 -11.90 -18.43
N ALA A 206 16.19 -10.71 -18.80
CA ALA A 206 16.29 -9.52 -17.96
C ALA A 206 14.99 -9.25 -17.22
N ILE A 207 15.08 -9.02 -15.91
CA ILE A 207 13.95 -8.68 -15.04
C ILE A 207 14.12 -7.24 -14.63
N PHE A 208 13.19 -6.39 -15.05
CA PHE A 208 13.18 -4.97 -14.71
C PHE A 208 11.95 -4.66 -13.85
N GLY A 209 12.14 -3.96 -12.73
CA GLY A 209 11.01 -3.59 -11.90
C GLY A 209 11.35 -2.92 -10.57
N SER A 210 10.39 -2.95 -9.65
CA SER A 210 10.55 -2.42 -8.29
C SER A 210 11.23 -3.46 -7.38
N SER A 211 11.22 -3.23 -6.06
CA SER A 211 11.76 -4.17 -5.06
C SER A 211 11.20 -5.60 -5.18
N HIS A 212 9.97 -5.76 -5.68
CA HIS A 212 9.36 -7.09 -5.89
C HIS A 212 10.03 -7.89 -7.03
N GLY A 213 10.73 -7.22 -7.96
CA GLY A 213 11.47 -7.93 -9.00
C GLY A 213 12.67 -8.71 -8.43
N ALA A 214 13.26 -8.24 -7.33
CA ALA A 214 14.37 -8.92 -6.65
C ALA A 214 13.97 -10.30 -6.11
N ASP A 215 12.71 -10.45 -5.68
CA ASP A 215 12.18 -11.75 -5.23
C ASP A 215 12.08 -12.74 -6.40
N ILE A 216 11.73 -12.27 -7.59
CA ILE A 216 11.66 -13.10 -8.82
C ILE A 216 13.07 -13.52 -9.25
N GLN A 217 14.05 -12.61 -9.25
CA GLN A 217 15.45 -12.96 -9.53
C GLN A 217 15.95 -14.03 -8.54
N SER A 218 15.73 -13.82 -7.25
CA SER A 218 16.16 -14.76 -6.20
C SER A 218 15.57 -16.16 -6.38
N ALA A 219 14.35 -16.25 -6.91
CA ALA A 219 13.71 -17.53 -7.22
C ALA A 219 14.37 -18.25 -8.41
N LEU A 220 14.71 -17.53 -9.47
CA LEU A 220 15.38 -18.09 -10.64
C LEU A 220 16.82 -18.51 -10.34
N GLU A 221 17.56 -17.74 -9.54
CA GLU A 221 18.90 -18.10 -9.04
C GLU A 221 18.88 -19.46 -8.31
N ARG A 222 17.83 -19.73 -7.54
CA ARG A 222 17.64 -21.02 -6.87
C ARG A 222 17.26 -22.17 -7.78
N MET A 223 16.65 -21.87 -8.92
CA MET A 223 16.40 -22.85 -9.97
C MET A 223 17.66 -23.16 -10.80
N GLY A 224 18.80 -22.56 -10.45
CA GLY A 224 20.07 -22.74 -11.14
C GLY A 224 20.29 -21.78 -12.31
N TYR A 225 19.44 -20.76 -12.47
CA TYR A 225 19.52 -19.78 -13.55
C TYR A 225 20.02 -18.42 -13.04
N GLU A 226 20.86 -17.74 -13.80
CA GLU A 226 21.25 -16.36 -13.49
C GLU A 226 20.54 -15.39 -14.43
N PRO A 227 19.35 -14.87 -14.07
CA PRO A 227 18.70 -13.81 -14.84
C PRO A 227 19.36 -12.46 -14.54
N LEU A 228 19.21 -11.55 -15.49
CA LEU A 228 19.69 -10.19 -15.39
C LEU A 228 18.69 -9.29 -14.64
N GLY A 229 18.82 -9.13 -13.33
CA GLY A 229 17.91 -8.28 -12.54
C GLY A 229 18.35 -6.82 -12.43
N LEU A 230 17.40 -5.91 -12.67
CA LEU A 230 17.58 -4.46 -12.62
C LEU A 230 16.40 -3.87 -11.85
N PHE A 231 16.60 -3.66 -10.55
CA PHE A 231 15.51 -3.28 -9.65
C PHE A 231 15.77 -1.95 -8.99
N GLY A 232 14.76 -1.09 -8.86
CA GLY A 232 14.90 0.15 -8.12
C GLY A 232 13.62 0.64 -7.48
N SER A 233 13.75 1.33 -6.35
CA SER A 233 12.60 1.99 -5.70
C SER A 233 12.00 3.04 -6.65
N GLY A 234 10.75 2.85 -7.06
CA GLY A 234 10.09 3.73 -8.02
C GLY A 234 10.33 3.37 -9.50
N CYS A 235 11.00 2.27 -9.81
CA CYS A 235 11.09 1.72 -11.17
C CYS A 235 9.82 0.89 -11.47
N SER A 236 8.69 1.57 -11.64
CA SER A 236 7.43 0.94 -12.07
C SER A 236 7.47 0.55 -13.55
N ILE A 237 6.75 -0.50 -13.97
CA ILE A 237 6.63 -0.85 -15.40
C ILE A 237 5.84 0.22 -16.16
N LYS A 238 4.97 0.97 -15.47
CA LYS A 238 4.19 2.06 -16.06
C LYS A 238 5.05 3.33 -16.15
N PRO A 239 5.29 3.90 -17.35
CA PRO A 239 6.17 5.06 -17.53
C PRO A 239 5.74 6.29 -16.71
N GLU A 240 4.44 6.48 -16.54
CA GLU A 240 3.84 7.61 -15.79
C GLU A 240 4.16 7.60 -14.29
N GLN A 241 4.56 6.44 -13.75
CA GLN A 241 4.86 6.24 -12.33
C GLN A 241 6.36 6.07 -12.07
N MET A 242 7.20 6.18 -13.10
CA MET A 242 8.65 6.05 -12.97
C MET A 242 9.29 7.32 -12.44
N THR A 243 10.29 7.16 -11.58
CA THR A 243 11.18 8.27 -11.24
C THR A 243 12.09 8.62 -12.42
N PRO A 244 12.56 9.88 -12.54
CA PRO A 244 13.45 10.30 -13.62
C PRO A 244 14.72 9.43 -13.77
N ALA A 245 15.28 8.96 -12.65
CA ALA A 245 16.44 8.07 -12.64
C ALA A 245 16.12 6.69 -13.25
N CYS A 246 14.95 6.12 -12.94
CA CYS A 246 14.49 4.85 -13.54
C CYS A 246 14.21 4.99 -15.03
N ILE A 247 13.75 6.16 -15.50
CA ILE A 247 13.56 6.44 -16.93
C ILE A 247 14.91 6.43 -17.64
N GLN A 248 15.93 7.08 -17.08
CA GLN A 248 17.28 7.07 -17.64
C GLN A 248 17.89 5.66 -17.69
N LEU A 249 17.71 4.87 -16.62
CA LEU A 249 18.12 3.47 -16.59
C LEU A 249 17.43 2.64 -17.68
N ALA A 250 16.11 2.75 -17.81
CA ALA A 250 15.34 2.06 -18.86
C ALA A 250 15.78 2.46 -20.28
N GLN A 251 16.10 3.74 -20.50
CA GLN A 251 16.62 4.23 -21.77
C GLN A 251 18.04 3.71 -22.05
N ALA A 252 18.91 3.66 -21.05
CA ALA A 252 20.26 3.11 -21.19
C ALA A 252 20.23 1.62 -21.57
N LEU A 253 19.35 0.84 -20.94
CA LEU A 253 19.13 -0.57 -21.25
C LEU A 253 18.60 -0.75 -22.68
N LYS A 254 17.62 0.06 -23.08
CA LYS A 254 17.09 0.03 -24.45
C LYS A 254 18.16 0.35 -25.50
N ARG A 255 19.12 1.23 -25.19
CA ARG A 255 20.27 1.53 -26.06
C ARG A 255 21.28 0.39 -26.10
N ALA A 256 21.54 -0.28 -24.98
CA ALA A 256 22.43 -1.44 -24.91
C ALA A 256 21.88 -2.61 -25.74
N MET A 257 20.62 -2.98 -25.54
CA MET A 257 19.97 -4.05 -26.30
C MET A 257 19.91 -3.77 -27.81
N LYS A 258 19.82 -2.50 -28.21
CA LYS A 258 19.80 -2.11 -29.63
C LYS A 258 21.19 -2.10 -30.29
N LYS A 259 22.28 -2.16 -29.51
CA LYS A 259 23.65 -2.24 -30.03
C LYS A 259 24.11 -3.68 -30.31
N GLU A 260 23.41 -4.66 -29.77
CA GLU A 260 23.77 -6.09 -29.85
C GLU A 260 22.89 -6.90 -30.84
N GLY A 261 21.94 -6.26 -31.52
CA GLY A 261 21.14 -6.85 -32.60
C GLY A 261 21.37 -6.12 -33.92
#